data_AF-A0A5N1J2F5-F1
#
_entry.id   AF-A0A5N1J2F5-F1
#
_cell.length_a   1.000
_cell.length_b   1.000
_cell.length_c   1.000
_cell.angle_alpha   90.00
_cell.angle_beta   90.00
_cell.angle_gamma   90.00
#
_symmetry.space_group_name_H-M   'P 1'
#
loop_
_entity.id
_entity.type
_entity.pdbx_description
1 polymer ?
#
loop_
_entity_poly.entity_id
_entity_poly.type
_entity_poly.pdbx_seq_one_letter_code
_entity_poly.pdbx_strand_id
1 'polypeptide(L)'
;METATQENFFKRKLVNPLLDLLKAGITPEKLSLTVSLGAVIGLIPAFGVTTIIGTLVAARLRLNSPILLLISYFVNPIQILIAIPLVKLGIFLFGGTPLRYSLQQIMDMIKKDWVATFNKLWVANLLGIAAWALLAIPAGLAVYYLTLPLFKRVVRRQGVAL
;
A
#
# COMPACT_ATOMS: atom_id res chain seq x y z
N MET A 1 2.99 -8.78 27.51
CA MET A 1 2.38 -9.93 26.79
C MET A 1 1.92 -9.58 25.37
N GLU A 2 1.58 -8.33 25.07
CA GLU A 2 1.04 -7.91 23.75
C GLU A 2 2.03 -8.03 22.57
N THR A 3 3.31 -7.75 22.79
CA THR A 3 4.38 -7.84 21.77
C THR A 3 4.66 -9.26 21.28
N ALA A 4 4.61 -10.27 22.17
CA ALA A 4 4.82 -11.67 21.80
C ALA A 4 3.69 -12.23 20.91
N THR A 5 2.46 -11.77 21.12
CA THR A 5 1.29 -12.17 20.30
C THR A 5 1.31 -11.49 18.93
N GLN A 6 1.70 -10.22 18.87
CA GLN A 6 1.80 -9.44 17.62
C GLN A 6 2.93 -9.95 16.72
N GLU A 7 4.11 -10.26 17.28
CA GLU A 7 5.18 -10.91 16.54
C GLU A 7 4.72 -12.22 15.89
N ASN A 8 3.97 -13.04 16.63
CA ASN A 8 3.42 -14.29 16.11
C ASN A 8 2.37 -14.06 15.02
N PHE A 9 1.56 -12.99 15.11
CA PHE A 9 0.59 -12.66 14.06
C PHE A 9 1.28 -12.21 12.76
N PHE A 10 2.20 -11.25 12.83
CA PHE A 10 2.92 -10.73 11.66
C PHE A 10 3.73 -11.83 10.98
N LYS A 11 4.46 -12.64 11.77
CA LYS A 11 5.21 -13.78 11.26
C LYS A 11 4.29 -14.76 10.53
N ARG A 12 3.18 -15.16 11.15
CA ARG A 12 2.25 -16.14 10.58
C ARG A 12 1.48 -15.64 9.34
N LYS A 13 1.02 -14.39 9.35
CA LYS A 13 0.10 -13.86 8.33
C LYS A 13 0.79 -13.13 7.19
N LEU A 14 2.03 -12.67 7.38
CA LEU A 14 2.77 -11.94 6.36
C LEU A 14 4.09 -12.63 6.02
N VAL A 15 4.96 -12.86 7.02
CA VAL A 15 6.33 -13.32 6.77
C VAL A 15 6.35 -14.75 6.25
N ASN A 16 5.68 -15.69 6.92
CA ASN A 16 5.68 -17.10 6.54
C ASN A 16 5.15 -17.32 5.11
N PRO A 17 4.01 -16.73 4.68
CA PRO A 17 3.58 -16.82 3.28
C PRO A 17 4.64 -16.35 2.28
N LEU A 18 5.37 -15.27 2.58
CA LEU A 18 6.44 -14.79 1.71
C LEU A 18 7.62 -15.77 1.66
N LEU A 19 8.01 -16.32 2.80
CA LEU A 19 9.09 -17.31 2.89
C LEU A 19 8.72 -18.62 2.18
N ASP A 20 7.47 -19.07 2.28
CA ASP A 20 7.01 -20.30 1.65
C ASP A 20 7.02 -20.19 0.12
N LEU A 21 6.83 -18.99 -0.43
CA LEU A 21 6.98 -18.74 -1.86
C LEU A 21 8.42 -18.80 -2.33
N LEU A 22 9.37 -18.32 -1.53
CA LEU A 22 10.80 -18.49 -1.82
C LEU A 22 11.16 -19.98 -1.85
N LYS A 23 10.66 -20.77 -0.90
CA LYS A 23 10.84 -22.24 -0.88
C LYS A 23 10.17 -22.90 -2.08
N ALA A 24 9.06 -22.36 -2.56
CA ALA A 24 8.35 -22.84 -3.76
C ALA A 24 9.04 -22.43 -5.08
N GLY A 25 10.23 -21.80 -5.03
CA GLY A 25 11.03 -21.47 -6.21
C GLY A 25 10.77 -20.07 -6.79
N ILE A 26 10.03 -19.19 -6.12
CA ILE A 26 9.93 -17.79 -6.53
C ILE A 26 11.26 -17.09 -6.27
N THR A 27 11.80 -16.40 -7.28
CA THR A 27 13.05 -15.65 -7.14
C THR A 27 12.91 -14.46 -6.18
N PRO A 28 13.98 -14.10 -5.43
CA PRO A 28 13.99 -12.91 -4.58
C PRO A 28 13.56 -11.63 -5.32
N GLU A 29 13.98 -11.45 -6.56
CA GLU A 29 13.64 -10.31 -7.41
C GLU A 29 12.14 -10.21 -7.66
N LYS A 30 11.51 -11.33 -8.02
CA LYS A 30 10.08 -11.39 -8.33
C LYS A 30 9.23 -11.17 -7.06
N LEU A 31 9.66 -11.73 -5.93
CA LEU A 31 8.99 -11.50 -4.65
C LEU A 31 9.15 -10.05 -4.18
N SER A 32 10.33 -9.46 -4.29
CA SER A 32 10.60 -8.05 -3.95
C SER A 32 9.75 -7.11 -4.80
N LEU A 33 9.62 -7.39 -6.10
CA LEU A 33 8.75 -6.65 -6.99
C LEU A 33 7.27 -6.76 -6.57
N THR A 34 6.83 -7.97 -6.19
CA THR A 34 5.46 -8.21 -5.71
C THR A 34 5.16 -7.42 -4.44
N VAL A 35 6.09 -7.43 -3.46
CA VAL A 35 5.96 -6.68 -2.21
C VAL A 35 5.97 -5.16 -2.46
N SER A 36 6.89 -4.70 -3.30
CA SER A 36 6.97 -3.29 -3.69
C SER A 36 5.67 -2.79 -4.33
N LEU A 37 5.15 -3.51 -5.33
CA LEU A 37 3.93 -3.12 -6.02
C LEU A 37 2.71 -3.26 -5.10
N GLY A 38 2.64 -4.30 -4.27
CA GLY A 38 1.60 -4.47 -3.26
C GLY A 38 1.55 -3.27 -2.30
N ALA A 39 2.70 -2.83 -1.80
CA ALA A 39 2.81 -1.67 -0.92
C ALA A 39 2.39 -0.38 -1.63
N VAL A 40 2.91 -0.11 -2.83
CA VAL A 40 2.58 1.10 -3.59
C VAL A 40 1.10 1.19 -3.94
N ILE A 41 0.51 0.07 -4.41
CA ILE A 41 -0.90 0.00 -4.79
C ILE A 41 -1.80 0.04 -3.56
N GLY A 42 -1.40 -0.59 -2.46
CA GLY A 42 -2.13 -0.58 -1.19
C GLY A 42 -2.19 0.80 -0.53
N LEU A 43 -1.19 1.64 -0.76
CA LEU A 43 -1.15 3.01 -0.25
C LEU A 43 -1.86 4.04 -1.14
N ILE A 44 -2.43 3.64 -2.28
CA ILE A 44 -3.29 4.53 -3.07
C ILE A 44 -4.48 4.94 -2.19
N PRO A 45 -4.75 6.24 -1.98
CA PRO A 45 -5.84 6.68 -1.12
C PRO A 45 -7.20 6.57 -1.83
N ALA A 46 -7.54 5.41 -2.40
CA ALA A 46 -8.78 5.19 -3.13
C ALA A 46 -9.38 3.81 -2.78
N PHE A 47 -10.56 3.82 -2.15
CA PHE A 47 -11.24 2.58 -1.77
C PHE A 47 -11.66 1.77 -3.01
N GLY A 48 -11.49 0.45 -2.96
CA GLY A 48 -11.88 -0.49 -4.03
C GLY A 48 -10.97 -0.51 -5.26
N VAL A 49 -10.28 0.59 -5.55
CA VAL A 49 -9.35 0.71 -6.70
C VAL A 49 -8.15 -0.22 -6.56
N THR A 50 -7.63 -0.37 -5.33
CA THR A 50 -6.50 -1.25 -4.99
C THR A 50 -6.66 -2.67 -5.52
N THR A 51 -7.85 -3.26 -5.39
CA THR A 51 -8.11 -4.64 -5.84
C THR A 51 -8.02 -4.78 -7.35
N ILE A 52 -8.64 -3.82 -8.06
CA ILE A 52 -8.69 -3.82 -9.52
C ILE A 52 -7.29 -3.61 -10.08
N ILE A 53 -6.61 -2.55 -9.65
CA ILE A 53 -5.24 -2.24 -10.10
C ILE A 53 -4.28 -3.36 -9.71
N GLY A 54 -4.35 -3.83 -8.46
CA GLY A 54 -3.48 -4.89 -7.96
C GLY A 54 -3.63 -6.18 -8.75
N THR A 55 -4.85 -6.60 -9.04
CA THR A 55 -5.12 -7.81 -9.83
C THR A 55 -4.64 -7.65 -11.28
N LEU A 56 -4.93 -6.51 -11.92
CA LEU A 56 -4.49 -6.24 -13.29
C LEU A 56 -2.96 -6.18 -13.41
N VAL A 57 -2.29 -5.50 -12.48
CA VAL A 57 -0.82 -5.41 -12.43
C VAL A 57 -0.21 -6.79 -12.19
N ALA A 58 -0.74 -7.55 -11.22
CA ALA A 58 -0.26 -8.90 -10.95
C ALA A 58 -0.41 -9.81 -12.18
N ALA A 59 -1.56 -9.78 -12.85
CA ALA A 59 -1.80 -10.54 -14.07
C ALA A 59 -0.83 -10.12 -15.20
N ARG A 60 -0.69 -8.80 -15.45
CA ARG A 60 0.14 -8.26 -16.53
C ARG A 60 1.62 -8.58 -16.38
N LEU A 61 2.11 -8.63 -15.14
CA LEU A 61 3.50 -8.92 -14.79
C LEU A 61 3.72 -10.38 -14.36
N ARG A 62 2.67 -11.22 -14.42
CA ARG A 62 2.68 -12.63 -14.01
C ARG A 62 3.19 -12.83 -12.57
N LEU A 63 2.78 -11.94 -11.66
CA LEU A 63 3.07 -11.98 -10.22
C LEU A 63 2.02 -12.80 -9.47
N ASN A 64 2.32 -13.14 -8.21
CA ASN A 64 1.36 -13.83 -7.35
C ASN A 64 0.29 -12.82 -6.86
N SER A 65 -0.87 -12.78 -7.51
CA SER A 65 -1.96 -11.84 -7.18
C SER A 65 -2.44 -11.93 -5.73
N PRO A 66 -2.66 -13.13 -5.15
CA PRO A 66 -3.01 -13.24 -3.73
C PRO A 66 -2.02 -12.54 -2.80
N ILE A 67 -0.73 -12.65 -3.08
CA ILE A 67 0.32 -12.08 -2.24
C ILE A 67 0.47 -10.58 -2.46
N LEU A 68 0.33 -10.12 -3.71
CA LEU A 68 0.28 -8.68 -3.99
C LEU A 68 -0.86 -8.03 -3.19
N LEU A 69 -2.07 -8.60 -3.28
CA LEU A 69 -3.23 -8.08 -2.56
C LEU A 69 -3.08 -8.22 -1.04
N LEU A 70 -2.51 -9.32 -0.54
CA LEU A 70 -2.20 -9.47 0.89
C LEU A 70 -1.34 -8.31 1.39
N ILE A 71 -0.26 -7.98 0.68
CA ILE A 71 0.60 -6.85 1.01
C ILE A 71 -0.16 -5.53 0.92
N SER A 72 -0.95 -5.34 -0.15
CA SER A 72 -1.78 -4.14 -0.30
C SER A 72 -2.71 -3.92 0.89
N TYR A 73 -3.46 -4.94 1.28
CA TYR A 73 -4.36 -4.82 2.42
C TYR A 73 -3.62 -4.69 3.76
N PHE A 74 -2.42 -5.27 3.87
CA PHE A 74 -1.61 -5.15 5.09
C PHE A 74 -1.17 -3.70 5.34
N VAL A 75 -0.96 -2.90 4.27
CA VAL A 75 -0.57 -1.49 4.38
C VAL A 75 -1.75 -0.52 4.44
N ASN A 76 -3.00 -0.97 4.24
CA ASN A 76 -4.18 -0.10 4.28
C ASN A 76 -4.35 0.70 5.59
N PRO A 77 -4.00 0.21 6.79
CA PRO A 77 -4.02 1.05 7.99
C PRO A 77 -3.13 2.29 7.83
N ILE A 78 -1.97 2.14 7.18
CA ILE A 78 -1.07 3.24 6.86
C ILE A 78 -1.71 4.16 5.81
N GLN A 79 -2.34 3.60 4.78
CA GLN A 79 -3.09 4.37 3.76
C GLN A 79 -4.09 5.33 4.40
N ILE A 80 -4.86 4.88 5.39
CA ILE A 80 -5.83 5.71 6.12
C ILE A 80 -5.13 6.86 6.86
N LEU A 81 -4.01 6.57 7.54
CA LEU A 81 -3.25 7.58 8.29
C LEU A 81 -2.65 8.65 7.38
N ILE A 82 -2.15 8.26 6.19
CA ILE A 82 -1.48 9.18 5.27
C ILE A 82 -2.41 9.85 4.27
N ALA A 83 -3.68 9.43 4.15
CA ALA A 83 -4.61 9.97 3.17
C ALA A 83 -4.76 11.49 3.28
N ILE A 84 -5.02 12.02 4.50
CA ILE A 84 -5.16 13.47 4.71
C ILE A 84 -3.84 14.22 4.40
N PRO A 85 -2.67 13.79 4.91
CA PRO A 85 -1.38 14.34 4.50
C PRO A 85 -1.16 14.37 2.98
N LEU A 86 -1.48 13.28 2.27
CA LEU A 86 -1.34 13.22 0.81
C LEU A 86 -2.24 14.21 0.09
N VAL A 87 -3.49 14.36 0.53
CA VAL A 87 -4.39 15.37 -0.04
C VAL A 87 -3.86 16.78 0.18
N LYS A 88 -3.37 17.09 1.39
CA LYS A 88 -2.73 18.39 1.66
C LYS A 88 -1.51 18.63 0.79
N LEU A 89 -0.68 17.60 0.58
CA LEU A 89 0.47 17.66 -0.31
C LEU A 89 0.03 17.90 -1.77
N GLY A 90 -1.00 17.21 -2.24
CA GLY A 90 -1.55 17.42 -3.59
C GLY A 90 -2.09 18.83 -3.80
N ILE A 91 -2.82 19.38 -2.82
CA ILE A 91 -3.27 20.77 -2.85
C ILE A 91 -2.08 21.74 -2.94
N PHE A 92 -1.02 21.47 -2.18
CA PHE A 92 0.20 22.27 -2.21
C PHE A 92 0.93 22.20 -3.56
N LEU A 93 1.05 21.00 -4.15
CA LEU A 93 1.78 20.77 -5.40
C LEU A 93 1.03 21.27 -6.65
N PHE A 94 -0.29 21.12 -6.69
CA PHE A 94 -1.08 21.33 -7.91
C PHE A 94 -2.02 22.55 -7.84
N GLY A 95 -2.04 23.27 -6.71
CA GLY A 95 -2.89 24.46 -6.53
C GLY A 95 -4.37 24.13 -6.37
N GLY A 96 -4.76 23.73 -5.16
CA GLY A 96 -6.15 23.43 -4.81
C GLY A 96 -6.72 24.30 -3.68
N THR A 97 -8.02 24.21 -3.44
CA THR A 97 -8.65 24.85 -2.27
C THR A 97 -8.19 24.15 -0.99
N PRO A 98 -7.59 24.86 -0.02
CA PRO A 98 -7.13 24.24 1.22
C PRO A 98 -8.26 23.56 1.98
N LEU A 99 -8.01 22.33 2.45
CA LEU A 99 -8.90 21.65 3.39
C LEU A 99 -8.78 22.33 4.76
N ARG A 100 -9.65 23.31 5.02
CA ARG A 100 -9.76 24.04 6.30
C ARG A 100 -10.76 23.42 7.27
N TYR A 101 -11.18 22.18 7.04
CA TYR A 101 -12.18 21.51 7.85
C TYR A 101 -11.53 20.73 9.00
N SER A 102 -12.00 21.00 10.22
CA SER A 102 -11.78 20.13 11.37
C SER A 102 -12.59 18.84 11.24
N LEU A 103 -12.25 17.82 12.03
CA LEU A 103 -13.00 16.56 12.04
C LEU A 103 -14.48 16.79 12.40
N GLN A 104 -14.76 17.64 13.40
CA GLN A 104 -16.13 18.01 13.79
C GLN A 104 -16.89 18.63 12.62
N GLN A 105 -16.28 19.57 11.89
CA GLN A 105 -16.94 20.19 10.73
C GLN A 105 -17.23 19.18 9.61
N ILE A 106 -16.33 18.22 9.36
CA ILE A 106 -16.59 17.13 8.41
C ILE A 106 -17.79 16.29 8.89
N MET A 107 -17.84 15.94 10.17
CA MET A 107 -18.96 15.18 10.74
C MET A 107 -20.29 15.94 10.62
N ASP A 108 -20.29 17.25 10.83
CA ASP A 108 -21.49 18.08 10.68
C ASP A 108 -21.94 18.18 9.21
N MET A 109 -20.99 18.30 8.29
CA MET A 109 -21.27 18.27 6.85
C MET A 109 -21.87 16.92 6.41
N ILE A 110 -21.33 15.80 6.89
CA ILE A 110 -21.87 14.46 6.62
C ILE A 110 -23.30 14.33 7.14
N LYS A 111 -23.59 14.79 8.35
CA LYS A 111 -24.95 14.76 8.93
C LYS A 111 -25.95 15.59 8.12
N LYS A 112 -25.50 16.72 7.54
CA LYS A 112 -26.34 17.60 6.75
C LYS A 112 -26.61 17.03 5.35
N ASP A 113 -25.55 16.63 4.66
CA ASP A 113 -25.60 16.04 3.33
C ASP A 113 -24.34 15.20 3.07
N TRP A 114 -24.49 13.89 3.27
CA TRP A 114 -23.39 12.95 3.12
C TRP A 114 -22.94 12.81 1.66
N VAL A 115 -23.83 12.95 0.67
CA VAL A 115 -23.51 12.80 -0.75
C VAL A 115 -22.69 13.98 -1.24
N ALA A 116 -23.14 15.21 -0.95
CA ALA A 116 -22.40 16.41 -1.33
C ALA A 116 -21.02 16.47 -0.64
N THR A 117 -20.97 16.06 0.63
CA THR A 117 -19.71 16.00 1.39
C THR A 117 -18.76 14.96 0.81
N PHE A 118 -19.25 13.77 0.48
CA PHE A 118 -18.47 12.74 -0.18
C PHE A 118 -17.90 13.23 -1.51
N ASN A 119 -18.72 13.82 -2.38
CA ASN A 119 -18.27 14.36 -3.67
C ASN A 119 -17.17 15.41 -3.49
N LYS A 120 -17.31 16.31 -2.50
CA LYS A 120 -16.31 17.33 -2.22
C LYS A 120 -14.98 16.74 -1.75
N LEU A 121 -15.04 15.78 -0.82
CA LEU A 121 -13.84 15.11 -0.31
C LEU A 121 -13.19 14.25 -1.39
N TRP A 122 -13.98 13.62 -2.26
CA TRP A 122 -13.49 12.81 -3.38
C TRP A 122 -12.71 13.65 -4.40
N VAL A 123 -13.20 14.83 -4.76
CA VAL A 123 -12.48 15.74 -5.66
C VAL A 123 -11.15 16.18 -5.05
N ALA A 124 -11.12 16.53 -3.76
CA ALA A 124 -9.87 16.84 -3.07
C ALA A 124 -8.93 15.62 -3.03
N ASN A 125 -9.49 14.42 -2.86
CA ASN A 125 -8.74 13.17 -2.84
C ASN A 125 -8.00 12.87 -4.16
N LEU A 126 -8.52 13.31 -5.31
CA LEU A 126 -7.82 13.18 -6.59
C LEU A 126 -6.45 13.87 -6.59
N LEU A 127 -6.32 15.02 -5.92
CA LEU A 127 -5.02 15.70 -5.76
C LEU A 127 -4.08 14.88 -4.88
N GLY A 128 -4.61 14.20 -3.85
CA GLY A 128 -3.84 13.27 -3.02
C GLY A 128 -3.37 12.04 -3.79
N ILE A 129 -4.20 11.49 -4.68
CA ILE A 129 -3.82 10.40 -5.58
C ILE A 129 -2.72 10.87 -6.54
N ALA A 130 -2.84 12.08 -7.10
CA ALA A 130 -1.81 12.64 -7.98
C ALA A 130 -0.48 12.86 -7.24
N ALA A 131 -0.52 13.37 -6.00
CA ALA A 131 0.68 13.49 -5.16
C ALA A 131 1.30 12.12 -4.85
N TRP A 132 0.47 11.13 -4.52
CA TRP A 132 0.95 9.76 -4.31
C TRP A 132 1.55 9.17 -5.57
N ALA A 133 0.99 9.42 -6.76
CA ALA A 133 1.54 8.92 -8.01
C ALA A 133 2.97 9.42 -8.27
N LEU A 134 3.29 10.66 -7.87
CA LEU A 134 4.67 11.18 -7.92
C LEU A 134 5.60 10.49 -6.92
N LEU A 135 5.11 10.21 -5.71
CA LEU A 135 5.87 9.55 -4.65
C LEU A 135 5.95 8.02 -4.80
N ALA A 136 5.06 7.43 -5.58
CA ALA A 136 4.91 5.99 -5.75
C ALA A 136 6.17 5.35 -6.35
N ILE A 137 6.83 6.04 -7.29
CA ILE A 137 8.06 5.55 -7.92
C ILE A 137 9.20 5.46 -6.90
N PRO A 138 9.62 6.55 -6.22
CA PRO A 138 10.68 6.45 -5.22
C PRO A 138 10.30 5.53 -4.05
N ALA A 139 9.04 5.53 -3.61
CA ALA A 139 8.57 4.62 -2.57
C ALA A 139 8.69 3.14 -2.98
N GLY A 140 8.27 2.81 -4.20
CA GLY A 140 8.38 1.46 -4.76
C GLY A 140 9.85 1.02 -4.88
N LEU A 141 10.70 1.87 -5.46
CA LEU A 141 12.14 1.60 -5.56
C LEU A 141 12.76 1.36 -4.16
N ALA A 142 12.41 2.20 -3.17
CA ALA A 142 12.87 2.02 -1.80
C ALA A 142 12.43 0.66 -1.24
N VAL A 143 11.15 0.30 -1.33
CA VAL A 143 10.66 -1.01 -0.85
C VAL A 143 11.34 -2.16 -1.57
N TYR A 144 11.50 -2.08 -2.89
CA TYR A 144 12.17 -3.10 -3.70
C TYR A 144 13.61 -3.32 -3.23
N TYR A 145 14.42 -2.26 -3.15
CA TYR A 145 15.83 -2.36 -2.78
C TYR A 145 16.05 -2.69 -1.30
N LEU A 146 15.10 -2.39 -0.41
CA LEU A 146 15.14 -2.81 0.98
C LEU A 146 14.81 -4.30 1.15
N THR A 147 13.84 -4.81 0.39
CA THR A 147 13.37 -6.20 0.53
C THR A 147 14.25 -7.21 -0.21
N LEU A 148 14.82 -6.83 -1.36
CA LEU A 148 15.69 -7.69 -2.16
C LEU A 148 16.87 -8.32 -1.41
N PRO A 149 17.72 -7.56 -0.68
CA PRO A 149 18.83 -8.16 0.05
C PRO A 149 18.35 -9.07 1.19
N LEU A 150 17.19 -8.78 1.79
CA LEU A 150 16.61 -9.63 2.83
C LEU A 150 16.20 -10.98 2.26
N PHE A 151 15.49 -11.00 1.13
CA PHE A 151 15.08 -12.26 0.48
C PHE A 151 16.28 -13.03 -0.08
N LYS A 152 17.29 -12.36 -0.65
CA LYS A 152 18.54 -13.01 -1.07
C LYS A 152 19.27 -13.69 0.08
N ARG A 153 19.34 -13.03 1.24
CA ARG A 153 19.94 -13.61 2.46
C ARG A 153 19.18 -14.83 2.94
N VAL A 154 17.85 -14.81 2.88
CA VAL A 154 16.99 -15.95 3.25
C VAL A 154 17.28 -17.16 2.36
N VAL A 155 17.25 -16.98 1.03
CA VAL A 155 17.51 -18.08 0.08
C VAL A 155 18.91 -18.67 0.31
N ARG A 156 19.93 -17.81 0.44
CA ARG A 156 21.32 -18.25 0.71
C ARG A 156 21.45 -19.04 2.02
N ARG A 157 20.72 -18.66 3.07
CA ARG A 157 20.74 -19.37 4.36
C ARG A 157 19.99 -20.69 4.34
N GLN A 158 18.99 -20.84 3.47
CA GLN A 158 18.16 -22.04 3.39
C GLN A 158 18.73 -23.12 2.44
N GLY A 159 19.86 -22.86 1.77
CA GLY A 159 20.48 -23.83 0.85
C GLY A 159 19.62 -24.14 -0.38
N VAL A 160 18.59 -23.32 -0.66
CA VAL A 160 17.76 -23.45 -1.85
C VAL A 160 18.60 -23.00 -3.04
N ALA A 161 19.19 -23.95 -3.76
CA ALA A 161 19.88 -23.69 -5.01
C ALA A 161 18.88 -23.08 -6.02
N LEU A 162 19.26 -21.94 -6.62
CA LEU A 162 18.51 -21.31 -7.70
C LEU A 162 18.63 -22.11 -9.00
#